data_AF-A0A1J3G4H9-F1
#
_entry.id   AF-A0A1J3G4H9-F1
#
_cell.length_a   1.000
_cell.length_b   1.000
_cell.length_c   1.000
_cell.angle_alpha   90.00
_cell.angle_beta   90.00
_cell.angle_gamma   90.00
#
_symmetry.space_group_name_H-M   'P 1'
#
loop_
_entity.id
_entity.type
_entity.pdbx_description
1 polymer ?
#
loop_
_entity_poly.entity_id
_entity_poly.type
_entity_poly.pdbx_seq_one_letter_code
_entity_poly.pdbx_strand_id
1 'polypeptide(L)'
;QKLIEENRKLLEKAMVSPNPNESLISEINTRLVQAYKKEEEFWKQRSRKLWLSLGDKNTSYFHSVTRSRKAANKFSVIEDNNGKSFHEEEQITRVIREYFSNLFNSQPGERR
;
A
#
# COMPACT_ATOMS: atom_id res chain seq x y z
N GLN A 1 12.50 20.27 7.13
CA GLN A 1 13.41 20.28 5.96
C GLN A 1 14.81 20.78 6.29
N LYS A 2 15.04 22.04 6.73
CA LYS A 2 16.39 22.53 7.10
C LYS A 2 17.21 21.58 8.00
N LEU A 3 16.60 21.04 9.06
CA LEU A 3 17.25 20.09 9.97
C LEU A 3 17.67 18.77 9.29
N ILE A 4 16.90 18.26 8.33
CA ILE A 4 17.25 17.03 7.59
C ILE A 4 18.39 17.31 6.62
N GLU A 5 18.35 18.45 5.93
CA GLU A 5 19.44 18.89 5.05
C GLU A 5 20.73 19.14 5.81
N GLU A 6 20.67 19.76 6.98
CA GLU A 6 21.82 19.98 7.86
C GLU A 6 22.43 18.65 8.32
N ASN A 7 21.62 17.72 8.82
CA ASN A 7 22.12 16.41 9.25
C ASN A 7 22.68 15.59 8.08
N ARG A 8 22.12 15.70 6.86
CA ARG A 8 22.69 15.08 5.64
C ARG A 8 24.07 15.65 5.31
N LYS A 9 24.21 16.97 5.34
CA LYS A 9 25.50 17.65 5.10
C LYS A 9 26.55 17.27 6.16
N LEU A 10 26.13 17.10 7.41
CA LEU A 10 27.01 16.66 8.50
C LEU A 10 27.45 15.19 8.31
N LEU A 11 26.53 14.32 7.89
CA LEU A 11 26.83 12.93 7.59
C LEU A 11 27.84 12.81 6.44
N GLU A 12 27.61 13.54 5.35
CA GLU A 12 28.50 13.57 4.18
C GLU A 12 29.92 14.00 4.56
N LYS A 13 30.05 15.08 5.35
CA LYS A 13 31.35 15.55 5.86
C LYS A 13 32.03 14.52 6.78
N ALA A 14 31.27 13.82 7.62
CA ALA A 14 31.80 12.81 8.53
C ALA A 14 32.28 11.55 7.79
N MET A 15 31.64 11.19 6.67
CA MET A 15 31.99 10.03 5.84
C MET A 15 33.19 10.27 4.90
N VAL A 16 33.46 11.51 4.52
CA VAL A 16 34.60 11.89 3.66
C VAL A 16 35.90 12.14 4.46
N SER A 17 35.81 12.17 5.80
CA SER A 17 36.97 12.37 6.67
C SER A 17 37.97 11.21 6.55
N PRO A 18 39.30 11.47 6.48
CA PRO A 18 40.34 10.43 6.39
C PRO A 18 40.35 9.43 7.55
N ASN A 19 39.80 9.82 8.71
CA ASN A 19 39.54 8.94 9.85
C ASN A 19 38.05 9.02 10.21
N PRO A 20 37.22 8.09 9.70
CA PRO A 20 35.79 8.07 9.98
C PRO A 20 35.55 7.70 11.44
N ASN A 21 34.91 8.60 12.20
CA ASN A 21 34.44 8.27 13.54
C ASN A 21 33.08 7.55 13.42
N GLU A 22 33.12 6.23 13.49
CA GLU A 22 31.95 5.36 13.33
C GLU A 22 30.83 5.67 14.35
N SER A 23 31.21 6.01 15.59
CA SER A 23 30.25 6.41 16.63
C SER A 23 29.51 7.69 16.26
N LEU A 24 30.23 8.68 15.73
CA LEU A 24 29.65 9.96 15.29
C LEU A 24 28.72 9.77 14.08
N ILE A 25 29.13 8.93 13.12
CA ILE A 25 28.32 8.59 11.94
C ILE A 25 27.02 7.90 12.36
N SER A 26 27.09 6.94 13.29
CA SER A 26 25.93 6.23 13.84
C SER A 26 24.97 7.18 14.56
N GLU A 27 25.50 8.12 15.35
CA GLU A 27 24.71 9.14 16.03
C GLU A 27 23.97 10.07 15.04
N ILE A 28 24.66 10.56 14.01
CA ILE A 28 24.07 11.41 12.97
C ILE A 28 23.00 10.64 12.18
N ASN A 29 23.25 9.38 11.83
CA ASN A 29 22.27 8.52 11.18
C ASN A 29 21.02 8.31 12.04
N THR A 30 21.19 8.09 13.34
CA THR A 30 20.08 7.95 14.28
C THR A 30 19.23 9.22 14.33
N ARG A 31 19.87 10.40 14.39
CA ARG A 31 19.18 11.69 14.32
C ARG A 31 18.44 11.89 12.99
N LEU A 32 19.03 11.50 11.87
CA LEU A 32 18.38 11.54 10.56
C LEU A 32 17.13 10.67 10.52
N VAL A 33 17.23 9.42 10.96
CA VAL A 33 16.10 8.49 11.00
C VAL A 33 14.96 9.06 11.85
N GLN A 34 15.28 9.63 13.02
CA GLN A 34 14.27 10.27 13.86
C GLN A 34 13.63 11.50 13.20
N ALA A 35 14.42 12.33 12.50
CA ALA A 35 13.91 13.48 11.77
C ALA A 35 12.98 13.07 10.62
N TYR A 36 13.32 12.01 9.88
CA TYR A 36 12.46 11.45 8.84
C TYR A 36 11.17 10.89 9.38
N LYS A 37 11.21 10.14 10.50
CA LYS A 37 9.99 9.62 11.14
C LYS A 37 9.03 10.75 11.51
N LYS A 38 9.55 11.83 12.09
CA LYS A 38 8.73 13.02 12.43
C LYS A 38 8.13 13.68 11.19
N GLU A 39 8.89 13.78 10.10
CA GLU A 39 8.40 14.33 8.83
C GLU A 39 7.31 13.44 8.21
N GLU A 40 7.51 12.12 8.22
CA GLU A 40 6.52 11.15 7.78
C GLU A 40 5.23 11.25 8.60
N GLU A 41 5.32 11.29 9.93
CA GLU A 41 4.17 11.46 10.83
C GLU A 41 3.42 12.77 10.55
N PHE A 42 4.15 13.87 10.35
CA PHE A 42 3.57 15.16 9.97
C PHE A 42 2.78 15.05 8.66
N TRP A 43 3.37 14.46 7.63
CA TRP A 43 2.71 14.29 6.34
C TRP A 43 1.53 13.33 6.40
N LYS A 44 1.61 12.27 7.21
CA LYS A 44 0.50 11.34 7.46
C LYS A 44 -0.68 12.05 8.11
N GLN A 45 -0.44 12.87 9.13
CA GLN A 45 -1.48 13.67 9.78
C GLN A 45 -2.09 14.69 8.81
N ARG A 46 -1.25 15.39 8.04
CA ARG A 46 -1.69 16.40 7.07
C ARG A 46 -2.52 15.78 5.95
N SER A 47 -2.09 14.64 5.41
CA SER A 47 -2.83 13.86 4.41
C SER A 47 -4.19 13.40 4.96
N ARG A 48 -4.26 12.91 6.20
CA ARG A 48 -5.53 12.52 6.83
C ARG A 48 -6.47 13.71 7.03
N LYS A 49 -5.96 14.86 7.49
CA LYS A 49 -6.77 16.09 7.62
C LYS A 49 -7.28 16.57 6.26
N LEU A 50 -6.43 16.54 5.24
CA LEU A 50 -6.81 16.88 3.87
C LEU A 50 -7.89 15.92 3.37
N TRP A 51 -7.72 14.62 3.57
CA TRP A 51 -8.71 13.61 3.20
C TRP A 51 -10.05 13.82 3.93
N LEU A 52 -10.05 14.13 5.22
CA LEU A 52 -11.27 14.44 5.96
C LEU A 52 -11.95 15.72 5.45
N SER A 53 -11.16 16.75 5.12
CA SER A 53 -11.69 18.01 4.57
C SER A 53 -12.21 17.86 3.14
N LEU A 54 -11.62 16.98 2.34
CA LEU A 54 -12.02 16.72 0.97
C LEU A 54 -13.05 15.60 0.86
N GLY A 55 -13.20 14.74 1.87
CA GLY A 55 -14.06 13.56 1.82
C GLY A 55 -15.54 13.87 1.64
N ASP A 56 -15.98 15.07 2.04
CA ASP A 56 -17.36 15.54 1.85
C ASP A 56 -17.55 16.32 0.54
N LYS A 57 -16.46 16.66 -0.16
CA LYS A 57 -16.48 17.32 -1.47
C LYS A 57 -16.02 16.30 -2.50
N ASN A 58 -16.93 15.82 -3.34
CA ASN A 58 -16.67 14.94 -4.48
C ASN A 58 -15.53 15.46 -5.39
N THR A 59 -14.28 15.30 -4.96
CA THR A 59 -13.10 15.90 -5.59
C THR A 59 -12.51 14.91 -6.58
N SER A 60 -11.92 15.42 -7.65
CA SER A 60 -11.24 14.61 -8.66
C SER A 60 -10.19 13.66 -8.05
N TYR A 61 -9.55 14.08 -6.94
CA TYR A 61 -8.64 13.24 -6.18
C TYR A 61 -9.33 12.02 -5.56
N PHE A 62 -10.48 12.18 -4.90
CA PHE A 62 -11.24 11.07 -4.32
C PHE A 62 -11.72 10.09 -5.40
N HIS A 63 -12.20 10.59 -6.53
CA HIS A 63 -12.58 9.76 -7.67
C HIS A 63 -11.38 9.01 -8.25
N SER A 64 -10.22 9.66 -8.37
CA SER A 64 -8.98 9.02 -8.84
C SER A 64 -8.53 7.90 -7.91
N VAL A 65 -8.44 8.16 -6.60
CA VAL A 65 -8.07 7.15 -5.59
C VAL A 65 -9.05 5.98 -5.57
N THR A 66 -10.36 6.27 -5.63
CA THR A 66 -11.40 5.22 -5.69
C THR A 66 -11.31 4.42 -6.98
N ARG A 67 -11.03 5.06 -8.11
CA ARG A 67 -10.81 4.38 -9.40
C ARG A 67 -9.57 3.50 -9.36
N SER A 68 -8.46 3.97 -8.80
CA SER A 68 -7.24 3.16 -8.62
C SER A 68 -7.50 1.95 -7.71
N ARG A 69 -8.22 2.12 -6.60
CA ARG A 69 -8.63 1.01 -5.73
C ARG A 69 -9.55 0.02 -6.46
N LYS A 70 -10.54 0.52 -7.20
CA LYS A 70 -11.43 -0.32 -8.02
C LYS A 70 -10.66 -1.11 -9.07
N ALA A 71 -9.66 -0.49 -9.71
CA ALA A 71 -8.82 -1.15 -10.69
C ALA A 71 -7.93 -2.24 -10.05
N ALA A 72 -7.31 -1.95 -8.90
CA ALA A 72 -6.48 -2.92 -8.18
C ALA A 72 -7.28 -4.12 -7.66
N ASN A 73 -8.52 -3.90 -7.23
CA ASN A 73 -9.40 -4.94 -6.71
C ASN A 73 -10.24 -5.64 -7.78
N LYS A 74 -10.08 -5.28 -9.07
CA LYS A 74 -10.81 -5.94 -10.15
C LYS A 74 -10.23 -7.34 -10.36
N PHE A 75 -11.06 -8.37 -10.23
CA PHE A 75 -10.73 -9.71 -10.70
C PHE A 75 -10.56 -9.66 -12.22
N SER A 76 -9.31 -9.69 -12.68
CA SER A 76 -8.96 -9.59 -14.09
C SER A 76 -9.01 -10.94 -14.80
N VAL A 77 -8.85 -12.03 -14.06
CA VAL A 77 -8.86 -13.41 -14.57
C VAL A 77 -9.42 -14.35 -13.50
N ILE A 78 -10.22 -15.33 -13.91
CA ILE A 78 -10.54 -16.52 -13.11
C ILE A 78 -10.36 -17.77 -13.96
N GLU A 79 -9.94 -18.87 -13.35
CA GLU A 79 -9.80 -20.17 -14.00
C GLU A 79 -10.91 -21.11 -13.51
N ASP A 80 -11.53 -21.86 -14.42
CA ASP A 80 -12.52 -22.86 -14.08
C ASP A 80 -11.88 -24.21 -13.69
N ASN A 81 -12.70 -25.16 -13.26
CA ASN A 81 -12.25 -26.51 -12.88
C ASN A 81 -11.64 -27.31 -14.04
N ASN A 82 -11.78 -26.86 -15.29
CA ASN A 82 -11.20 -27.49 -16.48
C ASN A 82 -9.90 -26.81 -16.94
N GLY A 83 -9.40 -25.85 -16.15
CA GLY A 83 -8.19 -25.09 -16.47
C GLY A 83 -8.39 -23.98 -17.49
N LYS A 84 -9.64 -23.60 -17.80
CA LYS A 84 -9.94 -22.54 -18.76
C LYS A 84 -9.99 -21.19 -18.05
N SER A 85 -9.20 -20.24 -18.54
CA SER A 85 -9.18 -18.86 -18.05
C SER A 85 -10.27 -18.00 -18.69
N PHE A 86 -10.90 -17.15 -17.87
CA PHE A 86 -11.91 -16.19 -18.26
C PHE A 86 -11.52 -14.79 -17.78
N HIS A 87 -11.70 -13.80 -18.64
CA HIS A 87 -11.24 -12.43 -18.41
C HIS A 87 -12.39 -11.40 -18.38
N GLU A 88 -13.57 -11.80 -18.85
CA GLU A 88 -14.76 -10.95 -18.89
C GLU A 88 -15.53 -11.05 -17.57
N GLU A 89 -16.02 -9.91 -17.08
CA GLU A 89 -16.66 -9.81 -15.76
C GLU A 89 -17.92 -10.68 -15.64
N GLU A 90 -18.69 -10.79 -16.72
CA GLU A 90 -19.88 -11.65 -16.79
C GLU A 90 -19.49 -13.13 -16.69
N GLN A 91 -18.44 -13.54 -17.40
CA GLN A 91 -17.92 -14.90 -17.39
C GLN A 91 -17.35 -15.26 -16.02
N ILE A 92 -16.58 -14.35 -15.41
CA ILE A 92 -16.04 -14.51 -14.05
C ILE A 92 -17.18 -14.69 -13.04
N THR A 93 -18.21 -13.84 -13.12
CA THR A 93 -19.39 -13.94 -12.24
C THR A 93 -20.10 -15.28 -12.38
N ARG A 94 -20.23 -15.79 -13.62
CA ARG A 94 -20.83 -17.09 -13.89
C ARG A 94 -20.01 -18.24 -13.29
N VAL A 95 -18.70 -18.26 -13.48
CA VAL A 95 -17.81 -19.30 -12.92
C VAL A 95 -17.89 -19.30 -11.39
N ILE A 96 -17.88 -18.13 -10.75
CA ILE A 96 -18.04 -18.01 -9.29
C ILE A 96 -19.39 -18.59 -8.85
N ARG A 97 -20.49 -18.24 -9.54
CA ARG A 97 -21.83 -18.77 -9.21
C ARG A 97 -21.90 -20.27 -9.35
N GLU A 98 -21.38 -20.83 -10.44
CA GLU A 98 -21.37 -22.28 -10.67
C GLU A 98 -20.55 -23.00 -9.61
N TYR A 99 -19.36 -22.49 -9.29
CA TYR A 99 -18.49 -23.03 -8.25
C TYR A 99 -19.19 -23.09 -6.88
N PHE A 100 -19.71 -21.96 -6.40
CA PHE A 100 -20.36 -21.92 -5.08
C PHE A 100 -21.69 -22.66 -5.06
N SER A 101 -22.46 -22.64 -6.17
CA SER A 101 -23.68 -23.45 -6.26
C SER A 101 -23.36 -24.93 -6.13
N ASN A 102 -22.30 -25.41 -6.76
CA ASN A 102 -21.87 -26.80 -6.61
C ASN A 102 -21.34 -27.10 -5.20
N LEU A 103 -20.58 -26.17 -4.60
CA LEU A 103 -20.06 -26.31 -3.23
C LEU A 103 -21.18 -26.40 -2.17
N PHE A 104 -22.27 -25.66 -2.34
CA PHE A 104 -23.38 -25.64 -1.39
C PHE A 104 -24.49 -26.67 -1.71
N ASN A 105 -24.48 -27.25 -2.91
CA ASN A 105 -25.39 -28.33 -3.31
C ASN A 105 -24.70 -29.72 -3.33
N SER A 106 -23.40 -29.82 -3.03
CA SER A 106 -22.70 -31.10 -2.90
C SER A 106 -23.15 -31.82 -1.62
N GLN A 107 -24.14 -32.70 -1.80
CA GLN A 107 -24.64 -33.83 -0.98
C GLN A 107 -24.70 -33.67 0.56
N PRO A 108 -25.81 -34.09 1.20
CA PRO A 108 -25.89 -34.16 2.65
C PRO A 108 -24.85 -35.16 3.14
N GLY A 109 -23.94 -34.71 3.99
CA GLY A 109 -22.93 -35.59 4.58
C GLY A 109 -23.59 -36.82 5.17
N GLU A 110 -23.10 -38.01 4.78
CA GLU A 110 -23.39 -39.25 5.49
C GLU A 110 -22.94 -39.06 6.93
N ARG A 111 -23.88 -38.68 7.79
CA ARG A 111 -23.74 -38.85 9.23
C ARG A 111 -23.84 -40.35 9.49
N ARG A 112 -22.67 -41.00 9.58
CA ARG A 112 -22.53 -42.27 10.30
C ARG A 112 -22.88 -42.08 11.77
#